data_AF-A0A8T6IJ71-F1
#
_entry.id   AF-A0A8T6IJ71-F1
#
_cell.length_a   1.000
_cell.length_b   1.000
_cell.length_c   1.000
_cell.angle_alpha   90.00
_cell.angle_beta   90.00
_cell.angle_gamma   90.00
#
_symmetry.space_group_name_H-M   'P 1'
#
loop_
_entity.id
_entity.type
_entity.pdbx_description
1 polymer ?
#
loop_
_entity_poly.entity_id
_entity_poly.type
_entity_poly.pdbx_seq_one_letter_code
_entity_poly.pdbx_strand_id
1 'polypeptide(L)'
;MTIYLYGSFASYWTAKTRCYLLKKGIPFVERVPGHPRFREHVRANTLNHRIPQVELDDGTAIQDTVAILDALEQHYPEPAVYPPGIKQQLAARLFEVLIHGLLGRPAWHYRWNYMEENYGFVGREFGRSFKPQGSNEEVDHFGRIIADRMEGKRDGVGATEAALPVFESLYLDTLDLLERHFVDTPYLFGGRPSVADFDLMAPLFGHLARDPQPATIMKQRAPRVFRWTEAMNTPHVQSPEFADFPMEFAADDELPGRTLDLLRLCIEAAGESLPRTAESYNEWVKDKSDEPEGSMVSKDMDEAVIGRFSTVVRGVELGNGASLYSLWVHQRTLDWFNAQTAEAQQECRKLLGELGGRAIVDIKLARPLTRLHSHVALGPAPPT
;
A
#
# COMPACT_ATOMS: atom_id res chain seq x y z
N MET A 1 -13.71 12.67 -18.62
CA MET A 1 -13.57 13.05 -17.20
C MET A 1 -12.16 13.57 -16.99
N THR A 2 -12.01 14.74 -16.38
CA THR A 2 -10.71 15.28 -15.99
C THR A 2 -10.41 14.87 -14.55
N ILE A 3 -9.28 14.22 -14.32
CA ILE A 3 -8.85 13.79 -12.99
C ILE A 3 -7.74 14.69 -12.48
N TYR A 4 -7.86 15.17 -11.25
CA TYR A 4 -6.78 15.87 -10.55
C TYR A 4 -6.23 14.99 -9.42
N LEU A 5 -4.96 14.63 -9.50
CA LEU A 5 -4.25 13.95 -8.41
C LEU A 5 -3.58 15.00 -7.52
N TYR A 6 -3.97 15.04 -6.25
CA TYR A 6 -3.28 15.82 -5.23
C TYR A 6 -2.32 14.93 -4.47
N GLY A 7 -1.03 15.08 -4.74
CA GLY A 7 0.00 14.14 -4.31
C GLY A 7 1.39 14.78 -4.18
N SER A 8 2.34 14.00 -3.71
CA SER A 8 3.74 14.42 -3.58
C SER A 8 4.67 13.29 -3.98
N PHE A 9 5.86 13.61 -4.49
CA PHE A 9 6.94 12.64 -4.69
C PHE A 9 7.51 12.10 -3.37
N ALA A 10 7.34 12.80 -2.24
CA ALA A 10 7.77 12.36 -0.92
C ALA A 10 6.74 11.45 -0.21
N SER A 11 5.55 11.29 -0.79
CA SER A 11 4.45 10.49 -0.22
C SER A 11 4.58 9.03 -0.64
N TYR A 12 4.64 8.15 0.38
CA TYR A 12 4.56 6.70 0.24
C TYR A 12 3.37 6.29 -0.66
N TRP A 13 2.18 6.79 -0.35
CA TRP A 13 0.94 6.36 -1.00
C TRP A 13 0.68 7.01 -2.37
N THR A 14 1.21 8.21 -2.63
CA THR A 14 1.01 8.86 -3.93
C THR A 14 1.63 8.03 -5.07
N ALA A 15 2.72 7.33 -4.80
CA ALA A 15 3.37 6.47 -5.78
C ALA A 15 2.41 5.40 -6.35
N LYS A 16 1.60 4.74 -5.50
CA LYS A 16 0.58 3.76 -5.91
C LYS A 16 -0.43 4.38 -6.88
N THR A 17 -1.09 5.47 -6.50
CA THR A 17 -2.10 6.11 -7.35
C THR A 17 -1.50 6.67 -8.64
N ARG A 18 -0.32 7.30 -8.58
CA ARG A 18 0.33 7.87 -9.78
C ARG A 18 0.67 6.79 -10.80
N CYS A 19 1.33 5.71 -10.39
CA CYS A 19 1.70 4.64 -11.31
C CYS A 19 0.47 3.92 -11.86
N TYR A 20 -0.59 3.73 -11.05
CA TYR A 20 -1.88 3.24 -11.53
C TYR A 20 -2.44 4.12 -12.66
N LEU A 21 -2.59 5.43 -12.44
CA LEU A 21 -3.14 6.35 -13.45
C LEU A 21 -2.32 6.33 -14.75
N LEU A 22 -0.98 6.34 -14.62
CA LEU A 22 -0.06 6.27 -15.77
C LEU A 22 -0.23 4.98 -16.56
N LYS A 23 -0.20 3.81 -15.89
CA LYS A 23 -0.25 2.50 -16.56
C LYS A 23 -1.64 2.13 -17.08
N LYS A 24 -2.69 2.60 -16.41
CA LYS A 24 -4.08 2.48 -16.87
C LYS A 24 -4.37 3.40 -18.06
N GLY A 25 -3.48 4.36 -18.35
CA GLY A 25 -3.65 5.33 -19.43
C GLY A 25 -4.73 6.37 -19.15
N ILE A 26 -5.03 6.62 -17.87
CA ILE A 26 -6.02 7.61 -17.44
C ILE A 26 -5.36 9.00 -17.47
N PRO A 27 -5.83 9.96 -18.29
CA PRO A 27 -5.29 11.30 -18.29
C PRO A 27 -5.58 12.03 -16.97
N PHE A 28 -4.55 12.61 -16.36
CA PHE A 28 -4.69 13.34 -15.10
C PHE A 28 -3.76 14.55 -15.03
N VAL A 29 -4.13 15.50 -14.18
CA VAL A 29 -3.28 16.63 -13.79
C VAL A 29 -2.84 16.42 -12.36
N GLU A 30 -1.53 16.37 -12.14
CA GLU A 30 -0.99 16.28 -10.78
C GLU A 30 -0.73 17.65 -10.17
N ARG A 31 -1.11 17.83 -8.91
CA ARG A 31 -0.91 19.04 -8.11
C ARG A 31 -0.33 18.68 -6.74
N VAL A 32 0.56 19.52 -6.24
CA VAL A 32 1.16 19.34 -4.91
C VAL A 32 0.16 19.71 -3.79
N PRO A 33 0.31 19.19 -2.56
CA PRO A 33 -0.59 19.53 -1.44
C PRO A 33 -0.53 21.00 -1.01
N GLY A 34 0.50 21.75 -1.43
CA GLY A 34 0.54 23.21 -1.29
C GLY A 34 -0.49 23.97 -2.12
N HIS A 35 -1.09 23.35 -3.14
CA HIS A 35 -1.99 24.03 -4.07
C HIS A 35 -3.26 24.57 -3.36
N PRO A 36 -3.68 25.83 -3.59
CA PRO A 36 -4.83 26.43 -2.92
C PRO A 36 -6.12 25.61 -3.03
N ARG A 37 -6.41 25.08 -4.23
CA ARG A 37 -7.57 24.18 -4.44
C ARG A 37 -7.59 23.00 -3.46
N PHE A 38 -6.45 22.36 -3.20
CA PHE A 38 -6.38 21.27 -2.24
C PHE A 38 -6.67 21.74 -0.81
N ARG A 39 -6.04 22.86 -0.42
CA ARG A 39 -6.08 23.39 0.96
C ARG A 39 -7.44 24.00 1.32
N GLU A 40 -8.15 24.55 0.37
CA GLU A 40 -9.40 25.29 0.61
C GLU A 40 -10.64 24.44 0.32
N HIS A 41 -10.55 23.47 -0.59
CA HIS A 41 -11.74 22.74 -1.07
C HIS A 41 -11.59 21.22 -0.91
N VAL A 42 -10.61 20.61 -1.56
CA VAL A 42 -10.54 19.13 -1.69
C VAL A 42 -10.45 18.43 -0.34
N ARG A 43 -9.55 18.89 0.55
CA ARG A 43 -9.40 18.28 1.88
C ARG A 43 -10.60 18.49 2.81
N ALA A 44 -11.42 19.52 2.54
CA ALA A 44 -12.64 19.77 3.29
C ALA A 44 -13.76 18.81 2.86
N ASN A 45 -13.84 18.52 1.55
CA ASN A 45 -14.82 17.57 1.00
C ASN A 45 -14.59 16.13 1.48
N THR A 46 -13.34 15.75 1.77
CA THR A 46 -13.00 14.41 2.27
C THR A 46 -12.92 14.31 3.79
N LEU A 47 -13.05 15.43 4.51
CA LEU A 47 -12.75 15.55 5.94
C LEU A 47 -11.37 14.98 6.33
N ASN A 48 -10.40 15.00 5.41
CA ASN A 48 -9.11 14.37 5.60
C ASN A 48 -7.99 15.19 4.95
N HIS A 49 -6.83 15.25 5.61
CA HIS A 49 -5.65 15.99 5.14
C HIS A 49 -4.58 15.11 4.48
N ARG A 50 -4.72 13.79 4.53
CA ARG A 50 -3.77 12.83 3.96
C ARG A 50 -3.81 12.85 2.44
N ILE A 51 -2.65 12.64 1.84
CA ILE A 51 -2.47 12.46 0.39
C ILE A 51 -2.09 11.00 0.10
N PRO A 52 -2.43 10.46 -1.08
CA PRO A 52 -3.06 11.14 -2.21
C PRO A 52 -4.58 11.35 -2.04
N GLN A 53 -5.10 12.33 -2.77
CA GLN A 53 -6.54 12.49 -3.02
C GLN A 53 -6.77 12.73 -4.51
N VAL A 54 -7.88 12.25 -5.05
CA VAL A 54 -8.33 12.54 -6.41
C VAL A 54 -9.57 13.43 -6.37
N GLU A 55 -9.61 14.45 -7.22
CA GLU A 55 -10.80 15.25 -7.51
C GLU A 55 -11.26 14.96 -8.94
N LEU A 56 -12.55 14.61 -9.10
CA LEU A 56 -13.21 14.42 -10.39
C LEU A 56 -13.74 15.76 -10.92
N ASP A 57 -14.22 15.78 -12.17
CA ASP A 57 -14.70 17.01 -12.83
C ASP A 57 -15.98 17.58 -12.23
N ASP A 58 -16.79 16.75 -11.57
CA ASP A 58 -17.97 17.14 -10.79
C ASP A 58 -17.64 17.71 -9.39
N GLY A 59 -16.35 17.74 -9.01
CA GLY A 59 -15.88 18.20 -7.71
C GLY A 59 -15.90 17.14 -6.60
N THR A 60 -16.30 15.91 -6.92
CA THR A 60 -16.18 14.75 -6.01
C THR A 60 -14.72 14.54 -5.66
N ALA A 61 -14.43 14.49 -4.37
CA ALA A 61 -13.09 14.23 -3.85
C ALA A 61 -13.03 12.86 -3.17
N ILE A 62 -12.01 12.07 -3.52
CA ILE A 62 -11.82 10.71 -3.03
C ILE A 62 -10.45 10.64 -2.35
N GLN A 63 -10.44 10.25 -1.08
CA GLN A 63 -9.21 10.01 -0.32
C GLN A 63 -9.04 8.51 -0.08
N ASP A 64 -7.76 8.11 -0.06
CA ASP A 64 -7.22 6.75 0.10
C ASP A 64 -6.98 6.05 -1.22
N THR A 65 -5.82 5.39 -1.34
CA THR A 65 -5.42 4.76 -2.59
C THR A 65 -6.35 3.62 -3.00
N VAL A 66 -6.84 2.81 -2.07
CA VAL A 66 -7.75 1.70 -2.37
C VAL A 66 -9.09 2.24 -2.85
N ALA A 67 -9.66 3.22 -2.13
CA ALA A 67 -10.91 3.85 -2.54
C ALA A 67 -10.80 4.59 -3.89
N ILE A 68 -9.67 5.24 -4.16
CA ILE A 68 -9.40 5.89 -5.45
C ILE A 68 -9.38 4.86 -6.57
N LEU A 69 -8.63 3.76 -6.41
CA LEU A 69 -8.53 2.72 -7.43
C LEU A 69 -9.91 2.08 -7.68
N ASP A 70 -10.69 1.79 -6.64
CA ASP A 70 -12.04 1.22 -6.80
C ASP A 70 -12.98 2.10 -7.61
N ALA A 71 -13.05 3.39 -7.26
CA ALA A 71 -13.90 4.32 -7.96
C ALA A 71 -13.48 4.45 -9.43
N LEU A 72 -12.17 4.51 -9.68
CA LEU A 72 -11.65 4.63 -11.04
C LEU A 72 -11.80 3.34 -11.85
N GLU A 73 -11.70 2.15 -11.26
CA GLU A 73 -11.96 0.88 -11.97
C GLU A 73 -13.42 0.74 -12.40
N GLN A 74 -14.38 1.38 -11.71
CA GLN A 74 -15.77 1.44 -12.15
C GLN A 74 -15.94 2.33 -13.40
N HIS A 75 -15.18 3.42 -13.50
CA HIS A 75 -15.22 4.33 -14.64
C HIS A 75 -14.33 3.88 -15.82
N TYR A 76 -13.25 3.16 -15.52
CA TYR A 76 -12.25 2.67 -16.46
C TYR A 76 -12.00 1.18 -16.22
N PRO A 77 -12.94 0.30 -16.58
CA PRO A 77 -12.80 -1.13 -16.32
C PRO A 77 -11.61 -1.76 -17.07
N GLU A 78 -11.31 -1.27 -18.28
CA GLU A 78 -10.24 -1.80 -19.11
C GLU A 78 -9.01 -0.87 -19.19
N PRO A 79 -7.78 -1.42 -19.18
CA PRO A 79 -7.46 -2.84 -18.98
C PRO A 79 -7.56 -3.25 -17.51
N ALA A 80 -8.27 -4.33 -17.16
CA ALA A 80 -8.54 -4.70 -15.77
C ALA A 80 -7.26 -4.88 -14.90
N VAL A 81 -7.25 -4.39 -13.66
CA VAL A 81 -6.05 -4.46 -12.78
C VAL A 81 -5.96 -5.73 -11.94
N TYR A 82 -7.04 -6.49 -11.83
CA TYR A 82 -7.04 -7.79 -11.18
C TYR A 82 -6.88 -8.89 -12.24
N PRO A 83 -5.94 -9.82 -12.05
CA PRO A 83 -5.88 -11.01 -12.89
C PRO A 83 -7.14 -11.89 -12.71
N PRO A 84 -7.59 -12.60 -13.76
CA PRO A 84 -8.84 -13.35 -13.73
C PRO A 84 -8.72 -14.73 -13.06
N GLY A 85 -7.51 -15.28 -12.94
CA GLY A 85 -7.29 -16.59 -12.33
C GLY A 85 -7.43 -16.55 -10.80
N ILE A 86 -7.92 -17.63 -10.19
CA ILE A 86 -8.26 -17.70 -8.76
C ILE A 86 -7.02 -17.49 -7.87
N LYS A 87 -5.90 -18.17 -8.17
CA LYS A 87 -4.64 -18.05 -7.42
C LYS A 87 -4.02 -16.67 -7.62
N GLN A 88 -3.96 -16.19 -8.86
CA GLN A 88 -3.42 -14.86 -9.16
C GLN A 88 -4.25 -13.77 -8.48
N GLN A 89 -5.58 -13.86 -8.50
CA GLN A 89 -6.47 -12.86 -7.90
C GLN A 89 -6.39 -12.87 -6.38
N LEU A 90 -6.31 -14.05 -5.74
CA LEU A 90 -6.04 -14.16 -4.30
C LEU A 90 -4.70 -13.49 -3.95
N ALA A 91 -3.63 -13.82 -4.67
CA ALA A 91 -2.31 -13.26 -4.44
C ALA A 91 -2.31 -11.73 -4.61
N ALA A 92 -2.94 -11.20 -5.66
CA ALA A 92 -3.03 -9.78 -5.93
C ALA A 92 -3.72 -9.01 -4.78
N ARG A 93 -4.81 -9.57 -4.26
CA ARG A 93 -5.55 -9.00 -3.11
C ARG A 93 -4.76 -9.07 -1.80
N LEU A 94 -4.01 -10.16 -1.59
CA LEU A 94 -3.15 -10.30 -0.41
C LEU A 94 -1.96 -9.35 -0.46
N PHE A 95 -1.39 -9.08 -1.63
CA PHE A 95 -0.35 -8.07 -1.80
C PHE A 95 -0.85 -6.68 -1.39
N GLU A 96 -2.08 -6.32 -1.74
CA GLU A 96 -2.70 -5.03 -1.38
C GLU A 96 -2.75 -4.77 0.14
N VAL A 97 -2.83 -5.83 0.96
CA VAL A 97 -2.80 -5.69 2.43
C VAL A 97 -1.42 -6.00 3.05
N LEU A 98 -0.67 -6.97 2.53
CA LEU A 98 0.55 -7.46 3.17
C LEU A 98 1.83 -6.72 2.75
N ILE A 99 1.89 -6.08 1.58
CA ILE A 99 3.11 -5.38 1.11
C ILE A 99 3.56 -4.32 2.11
N HIS A 100 2.60 -3.59 2.70
CA HIS A 100 2.91 -2.60 3.71
C HIS A 100 3.48 -3.23 4.99
N GLY A 101 2.98 -4.41 5.37
CA GLY A 101 3.53 -5.18 6.47
C GLY A 101 4.97 -5.64 6.23
N LEU A 102 5.33 -5.95 4.98
CA LEU A 102 6.68 -6.32 4.59
C LEU A 102 7.64 -5.13 4.51
N LEU A 103 7.29 -4.09 3.75
CA LEU A 103 8.21 -3.01 3.38
C LEU A 103 7.92 -1.67 4.08
N GLY A 104 6.81 -1.54 4.81
CA GLY A 104 6.47 -0.32 5.53
C GLY A 104 7.48 0.02 6.63
N ARG A 105 7.86 -0.97 7.46
CA ARG A 105 8.86 -0.78 8.52
C ARG A 105 10.26 -0.53 7.95
N PRO A 106 10.76 -1.28 6.95
CA PRO A 106 12.00 -0.94 6.26
C PRO A 106 12.01 0.48 5.66
N ALA A 107 10.94 0.88 4.97
CA ALA A 107 10.84 2.21 4.37
C ALA A 107 10.93 3.34 5.41
N TRP A 108 10.31 3.16 6.59
CA TRP A 108 10.43 4.10 7.70
C TRP A 108 11.82 4.06 8.34
N HIS A 109 12.35 2.87 8.58
CA HIS A 109 13.67 2.69 9.19
C HIS A 109 14.75 3.39 8.36
N TYR A 110 14.83 3.10 7.07
CA TYR A 110 15.83 3.70 6.22
C TYR A 110 15.69 5.23 6.16
N ARG A 111 14.48 5.77 6.04
CA ARG A 111 14.27 7.23 5.98
C ARG A 111 14.79 7.96 7.22
N TRP A 112 14.47 7.44 8.42
CA TRP A 112 14.62 8.18 9.67
C TRP A 112 15.81 7.77 10.55
N ASN A 113 16.45 6.62 10.30
CA ASN A 113 17.64 6.21 11.05
C ASN A 113 18.95 6.46 10.28
N TYR A 114 18.86 6.96 9.03
CA TYR A 114 19.99 7.36 8.18
C TYR A 114 19.86 8.84 7.80
N MET A 115 19.74 9.69 8.82
CA MET A 115 19.43 11.12 8.65
C MET A 115 20.57 11.90 7.99
N GLU A 116 21.82 11.50 8.24
CA GLU A 116 23.00 12.13 7.63
C GLU A 116 22.95 12.00 6.10
N GLU A 117 22.60 10.82 5.61
CA GLU A 117 22.51 10.51 4.19
C GLU A 117 21.21 11.04 3.56
N ASN A 118 20.09 10.94 4.28
CA ASN A 118 18.77 11.13 3.67
C ASN A 118 18.18 12.54 3.84
N TYR A 119 18.44 13.23 4.95
CA TYR A 119 17.64 14.40 5.33
C TYR A 119 17.75 15.56 4.33
N GLY A 120 18.95 15.80 3.78
CA GLY A 120 19.15 16.85 2.78
C GLY A 120 18.27 16.69 1.54
N PHE A 121 17.96 15.45 1.15
CA PHE A 121 17.03 15.14 0.08
C PHE A 121 15.57 15.15 0.57
N VAL A 122 15.26 14.35 1.60
CA VAL A 122 13.89 14.13 2.09
C VAL A 122 13.25 15.43 2.59
N GLY A 123 13.98 16.24 3.37
CA GLY A 123 13.49 17.52 3.87
C GLY A 123 13.11 18.47 2.74
N ARG A 124 13.92 18.56 1.68
CA ARG A 124 13.63 19.41 0.53
C ARG A 124 12.47 18.92 -0.31
N GLU A 125 12.29 17.60 -0.44
CA GLU A 125 11.14 17.02 -1.12
C GLU A 125 9.82 17.30 -0.37
N PHE A 126 9.85 17.28 0.96
CA PHE A 126 8.73 17.77 1.76
C PHE A 126 8.47 19.26 1.55
N GLY A 127 9.52 20.09 1.55
CA GLY A 127 9.40 21.53 1.28
C GLY A 127 8.77 21.83 -0.08
N ARG A 128 9.23 21.16 -1.14
CA ARG A 128 8.69 21.26 -2.51
C ARG A 128 7.25 20.80 -2.64
N SER A 129 6.75 19.99 -1.71
CA SER A 129 5.34 19.61 -1.66
C SER A 129 4.44 20.81 -1.31
N PHE A 130 4.99 21.88 -0.73
CA PHE A 130 4.25 23.09 -0.36
C PHE A 130 4.70 24.31 -1.16
N LYS A 131 6.00 24.42 -1.46
CA LYS A 131 6.61 25.54 -2.17
C LYS A 131 7.54 25.04 -3.27
N PRO A 132 7.03 24.40 -4.35
CA PRO A 132 7.88 23.83 -5.39
C PRO A 132 8.73 24.86 -6.15
N GLN A 133 8.27 26.11 -6.23
CA GLN A 133 9.01 27.25 -6.79
C GLN A 133 9.53 28.22 -5.72
N GLY A 134 9.52 27.83 -4.44
CA GLY A 134 10.01 28.68 -3.35
C GLY A 134 11.54 28.80 -3.34
N SER A 135 12.04 29.79 -2.60
CA SER A 135 13.48 29.90 -2.32
C SER A 135 13.97 28.68 -1.51
N ASN A 136 15.29 28.48 -1.46
CA ASN A 136 15.86 27.43 -0.60
C ASN A 136 15.44 27.61 0.86
N GLU A 137 15.35 28.85 1.35
CA GLU A 137 14.91 29.15 2.71
C GLU A 137 13.45 28.73 2.96
N GLU A 138 12.55 29.01 2.01
CA GLU A 138 11.15 28.58 2.10
C GLU A 138 11.03 27.05 2.06
N VAL A 139 11.72 26.40 1.11
CA VAL A 139 11.74 24.95 0.97
C VAL A 139 12.27 24.29 2.24
N ASP A 140 13.38 24.77 2.79
CA ASP A 140 13.96 24.21 4.01
C ASP A 140 13.06 24.47 5.24
N HIS A 141 12.35 25.61 5.31
CA HIS A 141 11.39 25.91 6.37
C HIS A 141 10.20 24.93 6.37
N PHE A 142 9.51 24.79 5.23
CA PHE A 142 8.40 23.83 5.13
C PHE A 142 8.89 22.39 5.25
N GLY A 143 10.08 22.10 4.73
CA GLY A 143 10.74 20.81 4.86
C GLY A 143 10.90 20.37 6.31
N ARG A 144 11.48 21.23 7.15
CA ARG A 144 11.62 20.99 8.60
C ARG A 144 10.29 20.69 9.28
N ILE A 145 9.28 21.54 9.07
CA ILE A 145 7.96 21.38 9.71
C ILE A 145 7.34 20.02 9.43
N ILE A 146 7.43 19.56 8.18
CA ILE A 146 6.84 18.28 7.77
C ILE A 146 7.73 17.13 8.23
N ALA A 147 9.05 17.28 8.15
CA ALA A 147 9.99 16.26 8.62
C ALA A 147 9.80 15.99 10.12
N ASP A 148 9.78 17.02 10.97
CA ASP A 148 9.59 16.90 12.42
C ASP A 148 8.26 16.20 12.76
N ARG A 149 7.19 16.53 12.04
CA ARG A 149 5.88 15.89 12.21
C ARG A 149 5.91 14.41 11.83
N MET A 150 6.60 14.06 10.76
CA MET A 150 6.65 12.67 10.29
C MET A 150 7.60 11.84 11.15
N GLU A 151 8.79 12.36 11.46
CA GLU A 151 9.73 11.75 12.40
C GLU A 151 9.06 11.50 13.76
N GLY A 152 8.26 12.44 14.27
CA GLY A 152 7.50 12.29 15.52
C GLY A 152 6.49 11.12 15.54
N LYS A 153 6.22 10.47 14.40
CA LYS A 153 5.39 9.25 14.32
C LYS A 153 6.21 7.95 14.30
N ARG A 154 7.55 8.03 14.35
CA ARG A 154 8.46 6.88 14.24
C ARG A 154 8.20 5.81 15.29
N ASP A 155 7.81 6.20 16.51
CA ASP A 155 7.50 5.25 17.60
C ASP A 155 6.38 4.27 17.22
N GLY A 156 5.44 4.69 16.36
CA GLY A 156 4.36 3.84 15.86
C GLY A 156 4.83 2.69 14.96
N VAL A 157 6.08 2.71 14.48
CA VAL A 157 6.68 1.67 13.62
C VAL A 157 7.18 0.48 14.45
N GLY A 158 7.21 0.59 15.78
CA GLY A 158 7.68 -0.47 16.68
C GLY A 158 9.15 -0.83 16.45
N ALA A 159 9.96 0.16 16.09
CA ALA A 159 11.39 -0.01 15.84
C ALA A 159 12.17 -0.04 17.15
N THR A 160 12.66 -1.23 17.53
CA THR A 160 13.67 -1.42 18.59
C THR A 160 15.03 -1.64 17.94
N GLU A 161 16.12 -1.49 18.69
CA GLU A 161 17.47 -1.80 18.19
C GLU A 161 17.57 -3.24 17.64
N ALA A 162 16.90 -4.19 18.29
CA ALA A 162 16.83 -5.57 17.84
C ALA A 162 16.00 -5.76 16.55
N ALA A 163 15.02 -4.89 16.29
CA ALA A 163 14.15 -4.97 15.11
C ALA A 163 14.79 -4.36 13.85
N LEU A 164 15.73 -3.43 13.97
CA LEU A 164 16.33 -2.77 12.80
C LEU A 164 17.01 -3.76 11.84
N PRO A 165 17.85 -4.70 12.31
CA PRO A 165 18.44 -5.71 11.42
C PRO A 165 17.40 -6.60 10.72
N VAL A 166 16.25 -6.85 11.37
CA VAL A 166 15.14 -7.58 10.76
C VAL A 166 14.56 -6.77 9.60
N PHE A 167 14.30 -5.47 9.79
CA PHE A 167 13.78 -4.60 8.73
C PHE A 167 14.75 -4.50 7.55
N GLU A 168 16.05 -4.37 7.82
CA GLU A 168 17.06 -4.37 6.76
C GLU A 168 17.06 -5.71 6.00
N SER A 169 17.02 -6.84 6.71
CA SER A 169 17.02 -8.15 6.09
C SER A 169 15.78 -8.40 5.21
N LEU A 170 14.59 -7.96 5.63
CA LEU A 170 13.36 -8.06 4.82
C LEU A 170 13.45 -7.24 3.53
N TYR A 171 14.06 -6.04 3.59
CA TYR A 171 14.29 -5.24 2.40
C TYR A 171 15.28 -5.93 1.45
N LEU A 172 16.41 -6.40 1.97
CA LEU A 172 17.44 -7.07 1.17
C LEU A 172 16.93 -8.36 0.50
N ASP A 173 16.13 -9.15 1.21
CA ASP A 173 15.50 -10.35 0.65
C ASP A 173 14.47 -9.99 -0.43
N THR A 174 13.70 -8.92 -0.22
CA THR A 174 12.77 -8.42 -1.24
C THR A 174 13.51 -8.00 -2.52
N LEU A 175 14.63 -7.29 -2.38
CA LEU A 175 15.48 -6.91 -3.51
C LEU A 175 16.01 -8.13 -4.26
N ASP A 176 16.51 -9.14 -3.54
CA ASP A 176 17.04 -10.35 -4.16
C ASP A 176 15.97 -11.19 -4.89
N LEU A 177 14.74 -11.19 -4.38
CA LEU A 177 13.60 -11.86 -5.01
C LEU A 177 13.16 -11.11 -6.26
N LEU A 178 12.99 -9.79 -6.17
CA LEU A 178 12.52 -8.97 -7.29
C LEU A 178 13.59 -8.84 -8.39
N GLU A 179 14.87 -8.75 -8.04
CA GLU A 179 15.96 -8.74 -9.04
C GLU A 179 15.95 -10.02 -9.88
N ARG A 180 15.69 -11.18 -9.25
CA ARG A 180 15.53 -12.47 -9.94
C ARG A 180 14.22 -12.56 -10.71
N HIS A 181 13.13 -12.01 -10.18
CA HIS A 181 11.82 -12.00 -10.85
C HIS A 181 11.89 -11.25 -12.17
N PHE A 182 12.48 -10.05 -12.18
CA PHE A 182 12.60 -9.19 -13.35
C PHE A 182 13.65 -9.65 -14.38
N VAL A 183 14.20 -10.86 -14.24
CA VAL A 183 14.93 -11.53 -15.33
C VAL A 183 13.96 -12.10 -16.35
N ASP A 184 12.87 -12.70 -15.88
CA ASP A 184 12.00 -13.55 -16.72
C ASP A 184 10.65 -12.89 -17.01
N THR A 185 10.18 -11.98 -16.16
CA THR A 185 8.84 -11.39 -16.27
C THR A 185 8.85 -9.89 -15.88
N PRO A 186 8.15 -9.01 -16.62
CA PRO A 186 8.18 -7.57 -16.36
C PRO A 186 7.30 -7.10 -15.19
N TYR A 187 6.30 -7.89 -14.81
CA TYR A 187 5.36 -7.60 -13.71
C TYR A 187 5.05 -8.87 -12.92
N LEU A 188 4.49 -8.70 -11.71
CA LEU A 188 4.23 -9.80 -10.78
C LEU A 188 3.37 -10.93 -11.36
N PHE A 189 2.45 -10.61 -12.29
CA PHE A 189 1.57 -11.61 -12.89
C PHE A 189 1.71 -11.72 -14.41
N GLY A 190 2.80 -11.23 -15.01
CA GLY A 190 3.08 -11.39 -16.44
C GLY A 190 3.47 -10.08 -17.13
N GLY A 191 2.90 -9.83 -18.31
CA GLY A 191 3.30 -8.77 -19.23
C GLY A 191 2.65 -7.40 -19.02
N ARG A 192 1.75 -7.26 -18.04
CA ARG A 192 1.12 -6.00 -17.67
C ARG A 192 0.95 -5.87 -16.15
N PRO A 193 0.95 -4.65 -15.59
CA PRO A 193 0.85 -4.45 -14.16
C PRO A 193 -0.56 -4.79 -13.64
N SER A 194 -0.58 -5.30 -12.42
CA SER A 194 -1.77 -5.54 -11.60
C SER A 194 -1.86 -4.56 -10.44
N VAL A 195 -2.92 -4.66 -9.63
CA VAL A 195 -3.01 -3.93 -8.36
C VAL A 195 -1.79 -4.14 -7.46
N ALA A 196 -1.22 -5.35 -7.44
CA ALA A 196 -0.07 -5.68 -6.60
C ALA A 196 1.21 -4.93 -7.02
N ASP A 197 1.38 -4.72 -8.33
CA ASP A 197 2.49 -3.93 -8.86
C ASP A 197 2.37 -2.46 -8.43
N PHE A 198 1.14 -1.92 -8.38
CA PHE A 198 0.89 -0.57 -7.88
C PHE A 198 1.10 -0.47 -6.36
N ASP A 199 0.76 -1.51 -5.61
CA ASP A 199 1.04 -1.59 -4.18
C ASP A 199 2.54 -1.66 -3.88
N LEU A 200 3.32 -2.41 -4.67
CA LEU A 200 4.78 -2.45 -4.54
C LEU A 200 5.43 -1.08 -4.76
N MET A 201 4.86 -0.24 -5.62
CA MET A 201 5.37 1.11 -5.87
C MET A 201 5.29 2.02 -4.65
N ALA A 202 4.39 1.75 -3.70
CA ALA A 202 4.26 2.58 -2.50
C ALA A 202 5.54 2.58 -1.63
N PRO A 203 6.04 1.42 -1.16
CA PRO A 203 7.34 1.36 -0.49
C PRO A 203 8.52 1.55 -1.44
N LEU A 204 8.51 0.90 -2.61
CA LEU A 204 9.69 0.86 -3.47
C LEU A 204 10.00 2.24 -4.03
N PHE A 205 9.04 2.94 -4.60
CA PHE A 205 9.30 4.28 -5.13
C PHE A 205 9.10 5.37 -4.08
N GLY A 206 8.01 5.34 -3.32
CA GLY A 206 7.69 6.43 -2.38
C GLY A 206 8.77 6.68 -1.32
N HIS A 207 9.59 5.66 -1.02
CA HIS A 207 10.72 5.73 -0.09
C HIS A 207 12.00 5.09 -0.68
N LEU A 208 12.01 3.77 -0.89
CA LEU A 208 13.25 2.99 -0.96
C LEU A 208 14.14 3.27 -2.19
N ALA A 209 13.58 3.67 -3.32
CA ALA A 209 14.29 4.03 -4.55
C ALA A 209 14.60 5.54 -4.65
N ARG A 210 14.08 6.34 -3.72
CA ARG A 210 14.21 7.80 -3.72
C ARG A 210 15.13 8.31 -2.62
N ASP A 211 14.97 7.79 -1.40
CA ASP A 211 15.79 8.18 -0.27
C ASP A 211 17.25 7.72 -0.53
N PRO A 212 18.26 8.61 -0.40
CA PRO A 212 19.64 8.35 -0.82
C PRO A 212 20.24 7.02 -0.36
N GLN A 213 20.09 6.67 0.92
CA GLN A 213 20.66 5.45 1.49
C GLN A 213 20.04 4.17 0.92
N PRO A 214 18.73 3.91 1.06
CA PRO A 214 18.14 2.67 0.52
C PRO A 214 18.19 2.62 -1.01
N ALA A 215 18.19 3.77 -1.70
CA ALA A 215 18.31 3.83 -3.16
C ALA A 215 19.70 3.41 -3.63
N THR A 216 20.74 3.78 -2.89
CA THR A 216 22.12 3.32 -3.16
C THR A 216 22.21 1.80 -3.03
N ILE A 217 21.62 1.23 -1.97
CA ILE A 217 21.54 -0.23 -1.78
C ILE A 217 20.79 -0.89 -2.94
N MET A 218 19.62 -0.36 -3.34
CA MET A 218 18.83 -0.88 -4.46
C MET A 218 19.63 -0.89 -5.76
N LYS A 219 20.30 0.23 -6.09
CA LYS A 219 21.10 0.36 -7.32
C LYS A 219 22.28 -0.61 -7.36
N GLN A 220 22.90 -0.89 -6.22
CA GLN A 220 24.05 -1.78 -6.12
C GLN A 220 23.65 -3.27 -6.13
N ARG A 221 22.56 -3.62 -5.44
CA ARG A 221 22.15 -5.01 -5.23
C ARG A 221 21.13 -5.52 -6.24
N ALA A 222 20.21 -4.65 -6.66
CA ALA A 222 19.04 -4.99 -7.45
C ALA A 222 18.71 -3.93 -8.52
N PRO A 223 19.61 -3.72 -9.50
CA PRO A 223 19.46 -2.66 -10.51
C PRO A 223 18.22 -2.83 -11.41
N ARG A 224 17.68 -4.04 -11.61
CA ARG A 224 16.42 -4.24 -12.35
C ARG A 224 15.24 -3.74 -11.54
N VAL A 225 15.28 -3.91 -10.22
CA VAL A 225 14.24 -3.37 -9.32
C VAL A 225 14.25 -1.84 -9.38
N PHE A 226 15.42 -1.21 -9.32
CA PHE A 226 15.52 0.24 -9.48
C PHE A 226 14.94 0.69 -10.83
N ARG A 227 15.36 0.07 -11.94
CA ARG A 227 14.85 0.37 -13.28
C ARG A 227 13.34 0.14 -13.41
N TRP A 228 12.81 -0.90 -12.78
CA TRP A 228 11.37 -1.18 -12.75
C TRP A 228 10.61 -0.04 -12.07
N THR A 229 11.13 0.55 -10.98
CA THR A 229 10.49 1.72 -10.35
C THR A 229 10.49 2.96 -11.27
N GLU A 230 11.53 3.14 -12.09
CA GLU A 230 11.56 4.21 -13.10
C GLU A 230 10.52 3.94 -14.18
N ALA A 231 10.49 2.73 -14.73
CA ALA A 231 9.52 2.31 -15.74
C ALA A 231 8.08 2.45 -15.26
N MET A 232 7.79 2.09 -14.00
CA MET A 232 6.46 2.24 -13.39
C MET A 232 5.98 3.69 -13.26
N ASN A 233 6.89 4.67 -13.28
CA ASN A 233 6.57 6.11 -13.32
C ASN A 233 6.43 6.68 -14.74
N THR A 234 6.28 5.82 -15.75
CA THR A 234 6.01 6.22 -17.14
C THR A 234 4.74 5.56 -17.66
N PRO A 235 4.04 6.16 -18.64
CA PRO A 235 2.78 5.62 -19.15
C PRO A 235 2.94 4.32 -19.96
N HIS A 236 4.15 4.03 -20.48
CA HIS A 236 4.38 2.85 -21.32
C HIS A 236 4.29 1.55 -20.51
N VAL A 237 3.35 0.66 -20.83
CA VAL A 237 3.24 -0.65 -20.17
C VAL A 237 4.30 -1.62 -20.68
N GLN A 238 4.52 -1.70 -21.99
CA GLN A 238 5.53 -2.60 -22.52
C GLN A 238 6.93 -2.06 -22.24
N SER A 239 7.70 -2.81 -21.43
CA SER A 239 9.09 -2.49 -21.15
C SER A 239 9.95 -2.75 -22.40
N PRO A 240 10.91 -1.88 -22.74
CA PRO A 240 11.81 -2.12 -23.87
C PRO A 240 12.67 -3.38 -23.70
N GLU A 241 12.89 -3.84 -22.46
CA GLU A 241 13.61 -5.09 -22.16
C GLU A 241 12.74 -6.34 -22.35
N PHE A 242 11.44 -6.14 -22.52
CA PHE A 242 10.42 -7.16 -22.70
C PHE A 242 9.57 -6.84 -23.94
N ALA A 243 10.21 -6.33 -25.00
CA ALA A 243 9.55 -5.83 -26.20
C ALA A 243 8.73 -6.90 -26.95
N ASP A 244 9.12 -8.18 -26.83
CA ASP A 244 8.40 -9.32 -27.41
C ASP A 244 7.55 -10.07 -26.39
N PHE A 245 7.52 -9.62 -25.12
CA PHE A 245 6.72 -10.26 -24.08
C PHE A 245 5.24 -9.85 -24.24
N PRO A 246 4.28 -10.80 -24.33
CA PRO A 246 2.87 -10.48 -24.51
C PRO A 246 2.32 -9.63 -23.36
N MET A 247 1.58 -8.57 -23.66
CA MET A 247 0.95 -7.71 -22.66
C MET A 247 -0.30 -8.35 -22.03
N GLU A 248 -0.16 -9.55 -21.48
CA GLU A 248 -1.21 -10.35 -20.87
C GLU A 248 -0.79 -10.80 -19.48
N PHE A 249 -1.76 -11.17 -18.64
CA PHE A 249 -1.43 -11.92 -17.44
C PHE A 249 -1.00 -13.35 -17.82
N ALA A 250 -0.18 -13.98 -16.99
CA ALA A 250 0.27 -15.34 -17.22
C ALA A 250 -0.92 -16.29 -17.37
N ALA A 251 -0.83 -17.20 -18.35
CA ALA A 251 -1.86 -18.18 -18.62
C ALA A 251 -2.02 -19.19 -17.46
N ASP A 252 -3.10 -19.97 -17.51
CA ASP A 252 -3.33 -21.13 -16.63
C ASP A 252 -3.26 -20.83 -15.12
N ASP A 253 -3.54 -19.56 -14.75
CA ASP A 253 -3.51 -19.08 -13.38
C ASP A 253 -2.16 -19.34 -12.68
N GLU A 254 -1.07 -19.33 -13.44
CA GLU A 254 0.29 -19.51 -12.91
C GLU A 254 0.77 -18.26 -12.17
N LEU A 255 1.60 -18.43 -11.14
CA LEU A 255 2.27 -17.33 -10.44
C LEU A 255 3.72 -17.24 -10.98
N PRO A 256 4.02 -16.37 -11.95
CA PRO A 256 5.29 -16.41 -12.67
C PRO A 256 6.48 -15.95 -11.81
N GLY A 257 7.68 -16.35 -12.22
CA GLY A 257 8.94 -15.91 -11.61
C GLY A 257 8.98 -16.15 -10.10
N ARG A 258 9.22 -15.08 -9.34
CA ARG A 258 9.29 -15.10 -7.86
C ARG A 258 8.06 -14.58 -7.13
N THR A 259 6.90 -14.51 -7.80
CA THR A 259 5.69 -13.96 -7.20
C THR A 259 5.22 -14.75 -5.97
N LEU A 260 5.28 -16.07 -6.04
CA LEU A 260 4.94 -16.93 -4.90
C LEU A 260 5.92 -16.75 -3.73
N ASP A 261 7.22 -16.61 -4.01
CA ASP A 261 8.26 -16.40 -3.00
C ASP A 261 8.10 -15.03 -2.32
N LEU A 262 7.76 -13.99 -3.07
CA LEU A 262 7.46 -12.67 -2.51
C LEU A 262 6.20 -12.70 -1.64
N LEU A 263 5.15 -13.42 -2.06
CA LEU A 263 3.96 -13.59 -1.23
C LEU A 263 4.27 -14.34 0.07
N ARG A 264 5.15 -15.35 0.03
CA ARG A 264 5.65 -16.03 1.23
C ARG A 264 6.34 -15.06 2.18
N LEU A 265 7.19 -14.18 1.65
CA LEU A 265 7.90 -13.18 2.45
C LEU A 265 6.94 -12.15 3.08
N CYS A 266 5.89 -11.75 2.35
CA CYS A 266 4.80 -10.93 2.88
C CYS A 266 4.08 -11.61 4.06
N ILE A 267 3.79 -12.92 3.93
CA ILE A 267 3.15 -13.71 4.99
C ILE A 267 4.08 -13.88 6.20
N GLU A 268 5.38 -14.11 5.99
CA GLU A 268 6.38 -14.17 7.07
C GLU A 268 6.41 -12.86 7.87
N ALA A 269 6.43 -11.71 7.18
CA ALA A 269 6.58 -10.41 7.83
C ALA A 269 5.31 -9.94 8.55
N ALA A 270 4.12 -10.29 8.03
CA ALA A 270 2.87 -9.66 8.47
C ALA A 270 1.64 -10.59 8.54
N GLY A 271 1.75 -11.84 8.12
CA GLY A 271 0.62 -12.78 8.05
C GLY A 271 -0.04 -13.04 9.41
N GLU A 272 0.74 -13.07 10.50
CA GLU A 272 0.22 -13.22 11.87
C GLU A 272 -0.54 -11.97 12.35
N SER A 273 -0.20 -10.78 11.84
CA SER A 273 -0.80 -9.53 12.32
C SER A 273 -2.29 -9.41 11.98
N LEU A 274 -2.74 -10.01 10.87
CA LEU A 274 -4.13 -9.97 10.42
C LEU A 274 -5.10 -10.71 11.36
N PRO A 275 -4.90 -12.01 11.67
CA PRO A 275 -5.78 -12.72 12.59
C PRO A 275 -5.75 -12.11 14.00
N ARG A 276 -4.59 -11.64 14.49
CA ARG A 276 -4.47 -10.95 15.80
C ARG A 276 -5.24 -9.63 15.84
N THR A 277 -5.24 -8.90 14.73
CA THR A 277 -6.05 -7.68 14.57
C THR A 277 -7.54 -8.01 14.55
N ALA A 278 -7.94 -9.07 13.84
CA ALA A 278 -9.32 -9.52 13.79
C ALA A 278 -9.84 -10.00 15.16
N GLU A 279 -9.02 -10.75 15.92
CA GLU A 279 -9.33 -11.14 17.30
C GLU A 279 -9.60 -9.90 18.17
N SER A 280 -8.68 -8.93 18.14
CA SER A 280 -8.81 -7.67 18.89
C SER A 280 -10.07 -6.90 18.49
N TYR A 281 -10.37 -6.85 17.19
CA TYR A 281 -11.57 -6.20 16.67
C TYR A 281 -12.86 -6.90 17.10
N ASN A 282 -12.90 -8.23 17.01
CA ASN A 282 -14.07 -9.01 17.38
C ASN A 282 -14.40 -8.89 18.87
N GLU A 283 -13.40 -8.73 19.74
CA GLU A 283 -13.65 -8.40 21.14
C GLU A 283 -14.12 -6.95 21.31
N TRP A 284 -13.43 -6.00 20.67
CA TRP A 284 -13.73 -4.56 20.79
C TRP A 284 -15.11 -4.15 20.24
N VAL A 285 -15.62 -4.86 19.22
CA VAL A 285 -16.89 -4.52 18.56
C VAL A 285 -18.11 -5.08 19.30
N LYS A 286 -17.94 -6.01 20.26
CA LYS A 286 -19.05 -6.53 21.08
C LYS A 286 -19.77 -5.43 21.83
N ASP A 287 -19.02 -4.46 22.37
CA ASP A 287 -19.56 -3.31 23.09
C ASP A 287 -20.20 -2.27 22.16
N LYS A 288 -20.29 -2.56 20.85
CA LYS A 288 -20.82 -1.67 19.80
C LYS A 288 -21.82 -2.39 18.90
N SER A 289 -22.42 -3.49 19.38
CA SER A 289 -23.43 -4.25 18.64
C SER A 289 -24.60 -3.37 18.22
N ASP A 290 -24.99 -2.44 19.09
CA ASP A 290 -26.20 -1.62 18.94
C ASP A 290 -25.94 -0.30 18.20
N GLU A 291 -24.67 0.00 17.89
CA GLU A 291 -24.34 1.20 17.12
C GLU A 291 -24.85 1.09 15.68
N PRO A 292 -25.41 2.16 15.09
CA PRO A 292 -25.92 2.11 13.72
C PRO A 292 -24.79 1.88 12.69
N GLU A 293 -25.18 1.40 11.52
CA GLU A 293 -24.30 1.40 10.35
C GLU A 293 -23.81 2.83 10.05
N GLY A 294 -22.54 2.96 9.67
CA GLY A 294 -21.92 4.26 9.39
C GLY A 294 -21.40 4.99 10.63
N SER A 295 -21.53 4.41 11.83
CA SER A 295 -20.84 4.94 13.02
C SER A 295 -19.32 4.95 12.80
N MET A 296 -18.74 6.15 12.68
CA MET A 296 -17.29 6.31 12.57
C MET A 296 -16.62 5.81 13.85
N VAL A 297 -15.60 4.96 13.68
CA VAL A 297 -14.86 4.40 14.82
C VAL A 297 -14.09 5.49 15.58
N SER A 298 -13.59 6.49 14.84
CA SER A 298 -13.00 7.70 15.40
C SER A 298 -13.31 8.89 14.50
N LYS A 299 -13.57 10.05 15.11
CA LYS A 299 -13.72 11.33 14.41
C LYS A 299 -12.40 12.06 14.18
N ASP A 300 -11.36 11.68 14.94
CA ASP A 300 -10.05 12.33 14.92
C ASP A 300 -9.02 11.52 14.13
N MET A 301 -9.21 10.19 14.06
CA MET A 301 -8.30 9.24 13.44
C MET A 301 -9.01 8.48 12.32
N ASP A 302 -8.69 8.83 11.08
CA ASP A 302 -9.20 8.17 9.87
C ASP A 302 -8.86 6.68 9.79
N GLU A 303 -7.65 6.33 10.23
CA GLU A 303 -7.13 4.96 10.34
C GLU A 303 -7.00 4.58 11.82
N ALA A 304 -8.12 4.25 12.46
CA ALA A 304 -8.16 3.94 13.89
C ALA A 304 -7.38 2.67 14.26
N VAL A 305 -6.67 2.73 15.39
CA VAL A 305 -5.98 1.60 16.03
C VAL A 305 -6.63 1.35 17.39
N ILE A 306 -7.19 0.17 17.59
CA ILE A 306 -8.03 -0.16 18.77
C ILE A 306 -7.31 -0.95 19.87
N GLY A 307 -6.02 -1.22 19.69
CA GLY A 307 -5.23 -2.00 20.64
C GLY A 307 -3.81 -2.22 20.13
N ARG A 308 -2.99 -2.88 20.96
CA ARG A 308 -1.62 -3.26 20.62
C ARG A 308 -1.37 -4.72 20.98
N PHE A 309 -0.54 -5.40 20.20
CA PHE A 309 -0.09 -6.76 20.43
C PHE A 309 1.31 -6.95 19.85
N SER A 310 2.00 -8.02 20.25
CA SER A 310 3.30 -8.38 19.69
C SER A 310 3.18 -9.59 18.76
N THR A 311 4.03 -9.65 17.73
CA THR A 311 4.28 -10.83 16.88
C THR A 311 5.78 -11.11 16.87
N VAL A 312 6.19 -12.28 16.36
CA VAL A 312 7.62 -12.62 16.26
C VAL A 312 8.01 -12.78 14.79
N VAL A 313 8.99 -12.00 14.34
CA VAL A 313 9.57 -12.11 12.99
C VAL A 313 11.06 -12.35 13.14
N ARG A 314 11.55 -13.46 12.56
CA ARG A 314 12.96 -13.87 12.60
C ARG A 314 13.56 -13.90 14.02
N GLY A 315 12.76 -14.35 14.99
CA GLY A 315 13.16 -14.46 16.39
C GLY A 315 13.14 -13.15 17.18
N VAL A 316 12.68 -12.05 16.57
CA VAL A 316 12.56 -10.73 17.22
C VAL A 316 11.10 -10.40 17.43
N GLU A 317 10.78 -9.96 18.65
CA GLU A 317 9.45 -9.46 18.97
C GLU A 317 9.21 -8.08 18.33
N LEU A 318 8.12 -7.96 17.59
CA LEU A 318 7.67 -6.72 16.97
C LEU A 318 6.35 -6.27 17.58
N GLY A 319 6.30 -5.04 18.09
CA GLY A 319 5.05 -4.41 18.53
C GLY A 319 4.20 -4.00 17.33
N ASN A 320 2.90 -4.28 17.36
CA ASN A 320 1.91 -3.98 16.33
C ASN A 320 0.71 -3.23 16.93
N GLY A 321 0.07 -2.40 16.12
CA GLY A 321 -1.25 -1.87 16.40
C GLY A 321 -2.33 -2.70 15.71
N ALA A 322 -3.47 -2.92 16.37
CA ALA A 322 -4.66 -3.47 15.75
C ALA A 322 -5.32 -2.43 14.83
N SER A 323 -4.80 -2.34 13.60
CA SER A 323 -5.20 -1.38 12.56
C SER A 323 -6.53 -1.78 11.92
N LEU A 324 -7.58 -0.97 12.12
CA LEU A 324 -8.86 -1.22 11.48
C LEU A 324 -8.87 -0.90 9.99
N TYR A 325 -7.97 -0.03 9.54
CA TYR A 325 -7.79 0.20 8.11
C TYR A 325 -7.25 -1.06 7.41
N SER A 326 -6.21 -1.69 7.96
CA SER A 326 -5.67 -2.94 7.43
C SER A 326 -6.72 -4.05 7.43
N LEU A 327 -7.56 -4.10 8.47
CA LEU A 327 -8.65 -5.06 8.57
C LEU A 327 -9.75 -4.80 7.54
N TRP A 328 -10.09 -3.53 7.27
CA TRP A 328 -11.04 -3.14 6.21
C TRP A 328 -10.49 -3.51 4.82
N VAL A 329 -9.21 -3.25 4.54
CA VAL A 329 -8.59 -3.67 3.27
C VAL A 329 -8.63 -5.19 3.14
N HIS A 330 -8.29 -5.91 4.21
CA HIS A 330 -8.34 -7.37 4.22
C HIS A 330 -9.76 -7.93 4.07
N GLN A 331 -10.77 -7.28 4.65
CA GLN A 331 -12.18 -7.68 4.52
C GLN A 331 -12.59 -7.79 3.04
N ARG A 332 -12.11 -6.90 2.17
CA ARG A 332 -12.37 -6.98 0.72
C ARG A 332 -11.85 -8.27 0.09
N THR A 333 -10.75 -8.81 0.61
CA THR A 333 -10.21 -10.12 0.22
C THR A 333 -11.12 -11.24 0.70
N LEU A 334 -11.59 -11.16 1.95
CA LEU A 334 -12.53 -12.13 2.53
C LEU A 334 -13.88 -12.12 1.78
N ASP A 335 -14.42 -10.95 1.47
CA ASP A 335 -15.68 -10.79 0.74
C ASP A 335 -15.57 -11.40 -0.66
N TRP A 336 -14.48 -11.14 -1.38
CA TRP A 336 -14.20 -11.78 -2.66
C TRP A 336 -14.07 -13.30 -2.51
N PHE A 337 -13.28 -13.78 -1.54
CA PHE A 337 -13.04 -15.20 -1.30
C PHE A 337 -14.33 -15.96 -0.98
N ASN A 338 -15.17 -15.40 -0.10
CA ASN A 338 -16.44 -15.98 0.31
C ASN A 338 -17.48 -16.03 -0.82
N ALA A 339 -17.35 -15.15 -1.82
CA ALA A 339 -18.19 -15.15 -3.02
C ALA A 339 -17.78 -16.21 -4.06
N GLN A 340 -16.61 -16.85 -3.92
CA GLN A 340 -16.14 -17.88 -4.85
C GLN A 340 -16.82 -19.24 -4.62
N THR A 341 -16.75 -20.14 -5.62
CA THR A 341 -17.22 -21.52 -5.48
C THR A 341 -16.43 -22.29 -4.43
N ALA A 342 -16.98 -23.40 -3.93
CA ALA A 342 -16.32 -24.23 -2.94
C ALA A 342 -14.97 -24.78 -3.45
N GLU A 343 -14.89 -25.10 -4.74
CA GLU A 343 -13.67 -25.56 -5.41
C GLU A 343 -12.59 -24.47 -5.42
N ALA A 344 -12.95 -23.26 -5.86
CA ALA A 344 -12.04 -22.11 -5.88
C ALA A 344 -11.56 -21.70 -4.47
N GLN A 345 -12.46 -21.75 -3.48
CA GLN A 345 -12.08 -21.55 -2.08
C GLN A 345 -11.07 -22.61 -1.60
N GLN A 346 -11.27 -23.87 -1.98
CA GLN A 346 -10.35 -24.95 -1.63
C GLN A 346 -8.97 -24.79 -2.30
N GLU A 347 -8.91 -24.31 -3.54
CA GLU A 347 -7.66 -23.98 -4.23
C GLU A 347 -6.90 -22.85 -3.52
N CYS A 348 -7.59 -21.77 -3.15
CA CYS A 348 -7.03 -20.67 -2.37
C CYS A 348 -6.46 -21.16 -1.03
N ARG A 349 -7.20 -22.02 -0.32
CA ARG A 349 -6.78 -22.63 0.95
C ARG A 349 -5.56 -23.52 0.78
N LYS A 350 -5.48 -24.26 -0.33
CA LYS A 350 -4.32 -25.10 -0.65
C LYS A 350 -3.07 -24.23 -0.86
N LEU A 351 -3.17 -23.20 -1.71
CA LEU A 351 -2.08 -22.25 -1.96
C LEU A 351 -1.59 -21.62 -0.65
N LEU A 352 -2.50 -21.10 0.18
CA LEU A 352 -2.12 -20.49 1.46
C LEU A 352 -1.60 -21.50 2.48
N GLY A 353 -2.06 -22.75 2.43
CA GLY A 353 -1.51 -23.83 3.24
C GLY A 353 -0.03 -24.06 2.96
N GLU A 354 0.37 -24.04 1.70
CA GLU A 354 1.77 -24.17 1.26
C GLU A 354 2.65 -22.98 1.68
N LEU A 355 2.03 -21.83 1.97
CA LEU A 355 2.70 -20.60 2.41
C LEU A 355 2.63 -20.36 3.92
N GLY A 356 1.95 -21.23 4.69
CA GLY A 356 1.71 -21.01 6.11
C GLY A 356 0.70 -19.89 6.42
N GLY A 357 -0.04 -19.41 5.42
CA GLY A 357 -0.96 -18.27 5.51
C GLY A 357 -2.44 -18.65 5.59
N ARG A 358 -2.80 -19.92 5.83
CA ARG A 358 -4.20 -20.39 5.75
C ARG A 358 -5.15 -19.60 6.66
N ALA A 359 -4.69 -19.21 7.85
CA ALA A 359 -5.49 -18.46 8.82
C ALA A 359 -5.98 -17.11 8.27
N ILE A 360 -5.32 -16.53 7.27
CA ILE A 360 -5.65 -15.23 6.70
C ILE A 360 -7.05 -15.25 6.08
N VAL A 361 -7.40 -16.29 5.29
CA VAL A 361 -8.74 -16.40 4.67
C VAL A 361 -9.79 -17.05 5.57
N ASP A 362 -9.38 -17.54 6.76
CA ASP A 362 -10.29 -18.11 7.76
C ASP A 362 -10.83 -17.09 8.77
N ILE A 363 -10.35 -15.84 8.69
CA ILE A 363 -10.82 -14.75 9.53
C ILE A 363 -12.31 -14.52 9.30
N LYS A 364 -13.06 -14.41 10.41
CA LYS A 364 -14.46 -13.99 10.44
C LYS A 364 -14.57 -12.75 11.29
N LEU A 365 -15.08 -11.67 10.71
CA LEU A 365 -15.35 -10.44 11.45
C LEU A 365 -16.73 -10.55 12.10
N ALA A 366 -16.80 -10.23 13.40
CA ALA A 366 -18.05 -10.22 14.15
C ALA A 366 -19.03 -9.17 13.61
N ARG A 367 -18.50 -8.12 12.97
CA ARG A 367 -19.26 -7.11 12.24
C ARG A 367 -18.41 -6.61 11.06
N PRO A 368 -18.99 -6.33 9.88
CA PRO A 368 -18.23 -5.74 8.79
C PRO A 368 -17.79 -4.30 9.11
N LEU A 369 -16.71 -3.86 8.46
CA LEU A 369 -16.24 -2.48 8.42
C LEU A 369 -16.64 -1.83 7.09
N THR A 370 -16.87 -0.51 7.12
CA THR A 370 -17.10 0.35 5.97
C THR A 370 -16.27 1.63 6.08
N ARG A 371 -16.44 2.56 5.14
CA ARG A 371 -15.85 3.90 5.22
C ARG A 371 -16.92 4.98 5.06
N LEU A 372 -16.85 6.00 5.90
CA LEU A 372 -17.70 7.20 5.84
C LEU A 372 -16.81 8.44 5.91
N HIS A 373 -16.92 9.33 4.93
CA HIS A 373 -16.09 10.54 4.82
C HIS A 373 -14.60 10.26 5.07
N SER A 374 -14.06 9.25 4.40
CA SER A 374 -12.65 8.83 4.52
C SER A 374 -12.25 8.19 5.86
N HIS A 375 -13.16 8.01 6.81
CA HIS A 375 -12.90 7.38 8.10
C HIS A 375 -13.40 5.95 8.10
N VAL A 376 -12.68 5.04 8.79
CA VAL A 376 -13.22 3.70 9.07
C VAL A 376 -14.47 3.83 9.95
N ALA A 377 -15.52 3.13 9.55
CA ALA A 377 -16.82 3.12 10.22
C ALA A 377 -17.33 1.67 10.36
N LEU A 378 -18.30 1.48 11.25
CA LEU A 378 -18.99 0.21 11.42
C LEU A 378 -19.93 -0.03 10.23
N GLY A 379 -19.86 -1.23 9.65
CA GLY A 379 -20.81 -1.71 8.66
C GLY A 379 -22.14 -2.14 9.29
N PRO A 380 -23.02 -2.82 8.52
CA PRO A 380 -24.30 -3.29 9.04
C PRO A 380 -24.13 -4.19 10.27
N ALA A 381 -25.06 -4.09 11.21
CA ALA A 381 -25.11 -4.97 12.37
C ALA A 381 -25.36 -6.43 11.93
N PRO A 382 -24.88 -7.43 12.69
CA PRO A 382 -25.17 -8.83 12.40
C PRO A 382 -26.69 -9.06 12.41
N PRO A 383 -27.23 -9.91 11.54
CA PRO A 383 -28.63 -10.32 11.65
C PRO A 383 -28.85 -10.97 13.02
N THR A 384 -29.88 -10.50 13.73
CA THR A 384 -30.30 -10.98 15.06
C THR A 384 -30.84 -12.39 15.06
#